data_AF-A0A9D5M3Q4-F1
#
_entry.id   AF-A0A9D5M3Q4-F1
#
_cell.length_a   1.000
_cell.length_b   1.000
_cell.length_c   1.000
_cell.angle_alpha   90.00
_cell.angle_beta   90.00
_cell.angle_gamma   90.00
#
_symmetry.space_group_name_H-M   'P 1'
#
loop_
_entity.id
_entity.type
_entity.pdbx_description
1 polymer ?
#
loop_
_entity_poly.entity_id
_entity_poly.type
_entity_poly.pdbx_seq_one_letter_code
_entity_poly.pdbx_strand_id
1 'polypeptide(L)'
;MSLLDGFKEIPLKEKLEDSILTITSKSLKLSRATARLLDTPGLVKFLTNEKKMQIALTPAKIGDENGVDFTFPPEGREKPILVKEPAILKKVGSMTTLEKNGTNLMLTIKGVVYPDEKVIIYDLGEAEETIIKPRGRKRKEA
;
A
#
# COMPACT_ATOMS: atom_id res chain seq x y z
N MET A 1 18.71 -31.11 32.05
CA MET A 1 17.61 -31.08 31.06
C MET A 1 16.70 -29.94 31.45
N SER A 2 16.56 -28.94 30.58
CA SER A 2 15.73 -27.76 30.86
C SER A 2 14.27 -28.12 30.61
N LEU A 3 13.39 -27.79 31.54
CA LEU A 3 11.93 -28.02 31.47
C LEU A 3 11.26 -27.38 30.23
N LEU A 4 11.97 -26.48 29.54
CA LEU A 4 11.47 -25.72 28.40
C LEU A 4 12.03 -26.20 27.05
N ASP A 5 12.68 -27.37 27.02
CA ASP A 5 13.17 -27.98 25.78
C ASP A 5 11.98 -28.37 24.88
N GLY A 6 11.85 -27.71 23.73
CA GLY A 6 10.74 -27.92 22.79
C GLY A 6 9.60 -26.89 22.84
N PHE A 7 9.64 -25.93 23.78
CA PHE A 7 8.68 -24.82 23.79
C PHE A 7 9.07 -23.79 22.71
N LYS A 8 8.13 -23.47 21.83
CA LYS A 8 8.22 -22.35 20.87
C LYS A 8 7.37 -21.20 21.39
N GLU A 9 7.93 -20.00 21.45
CA GLU A 9 7.15 -18.79 21.76
C GLU A 9 6.01 -18.64 20.76
N ILE A 10 4.80 -18.41 21.26
CA ILE A 10 3.65 -18.07 20.43
C ILE A 10 3.82 -16.59 20.07
N PRO A 11 4.02 -16.23 18.80
CA PRO A 11 4.03 -14.83 18.42
C PRO A 11 2.62 -14.27 18.66
N LEU A 12 2.49 -13.45 19.70
CA LEU A 12 1.29 -12.66 20.00
C LEU A 12 1.06 -11.53 18.99
N LYS A 13 1.98 -11.33 18.03
CA LYS A 13 1.74 -10.51 16.85
C LYS A 13 0.70 -11.24 16.01
N GLU A 14 -0.55 -10.81 16.12
CA GLU A 14 -1.60 -11.15 15.17
C GLU A 14 -1.01 -11.15 13.76
N LYS A 15 -1.38 -12.12 12.93
CA LYS A 15 -1.05 -12.09 11.50
C LYS A 15 -1.72 -10.85 10.92
N LEU A 16 -1.02 -9.73 10.99
CA LEU A 16 -1.39 -8.47 10.37
C LEU A 16 -1.55 -8.80 8.89
N GLU A 17 -2.76 -8.64 8.36
CA GLU A 17 -3.01 -8.83 6.93
C GLU A 17 -1.96 -8.03 6.14
N ASP A 18 -1.38 -8.64 5.10
CA ASP A 18 -0.35 -7.97 4.29
C ASP A 18 -0.92 -6.68 3.70
N SER A 19 -0.26 -5.56 3.98
CA SER A 19 -0.61 -4.29 3.40
C SER A 19 -0.07 -4.21 1.99
N ILE A 20 -0.93 -4.24 0.97
CA ILE A 20 -0.50 -4.18 -0.42
C ILE A 20 -0.78 -2.80 -1.00
N LEU A 21 0.25 -2.18 -1.55
CA LEU A 21 0.17 -0.94 -2.33
C LEU A 21 0.38 -1.27 -3.81
N THR A 22 -0.59 -0.86 -4.63
CA THR A 22 -0.48 -0.90 -6.08
C THR A 22 -0.34 0.50 -6.63
N ILE A 23 0.70 0.73 -7.42
CA ILE A 23 0.97 2.03 -8.06
C ILE A 23 0.71 1.91 -9.55
N THR A 24 -0.07 2.84 -10.09
CA THR A 24 -0.31 2.99 -11.52
C THR A 24 -0.14 4.46 -11.91
N SER A 25 0.07 4.75 -13.19
CA SER A 25 0.22 6.12 -13.71
C SER A 25 -0.96 7.06 -13.39
N LYS A 26 -2.14 6.51 -13.06
CA LYS A 26 -3.37 7.28 -12.78
C LYS A 26 -3.86 7.22 -11.34
N SER A 27 -3.38 6.28 -10.54
CA SER A 27 -3.90 6.06 -9.18
C SER A 27 -3.00 5.15 -8.35
N LEU A 28 -3.03 5.35 -7.04
CA LEU A 28 -2.51 4.44 -6.04
C LEU A 28 -3.69 3.65 -5.48
N LYS A 29 -3.57 2.34 -5.38
CA LYS A 29 -4.57 1.48 -4.77
C LYS A 29 -3.98 0.84 -3.52
N LEU A 30 -4.61 1.07 -2.39
CA LEU A 30 -4.23 0.50 -1.11
C LEU A 30 -5.21 -0.61 -0.74
N SER A 31 -4.67 -1.71 -0.24
CA SER A 31 -5.48 -2.81 0.29
C SER A 31 -6.36 -2.37 1.45
N ARG A 32 -7.44 -3.09 1.70
CA ARG A 32 -8.29 -2.85 2.88
C ARG A 32 -7.52 -3.08 4.19
N ALA A 33 -6.60 -4.05 4.19
CA ALA A 33 -5.72 -4.34 5.31
C ALA A 33 -5.01 -3.06 5.79
N THR A 34 -4.47 -2.27 4.86
CA THR A 34 -3.81 -0.98 5.15
C THR A 34 -4.65 -0.09 6.07
N ALA A 35 -5.96 0.03 5.83
CA ALA A 35 -6.81 0.87 6.67
C ALA A 35 -7.01 0.32 8.08
N ARG A 36 -7.20 -1.00 8.21
CA ARG A 36 -7.32 -1.64 9.53
C ARG A 36 -6.05 -1.49 10.35
N LEU A 37 -4.90 -1.63 9.69
CA LEU A 37 -3.58 -1.50 10.31
C LEU A 37 -3.29 -0.08 10.84
N LEU A 38 -3.97 0.93 10.28
CA LEU A 38 -3.84 2.33 10.70
C LEU A 38 -4.99 2.79 11.63
N ASP A 39 -5.83 1.86 12.12
CA ASP A 39 -7.04 2.15 12.91
C ASP A 39 -8.12 2.95 12.14
N THR A 40 -8.26 2.70 10.84
CA THR A 40 -9.27 3.32 9.97
C THR A 40 -9.30 4.86 10.04
N PRO A 41 -8.17 5.53 9.76
CA PRO A 41 -8.11 6.97 9.85
C PRO A 41 -8.91 7.59 8.70
N GLY A 42 -9.66 8.67 8.95
CA GLY A 42 -10.35 9.39 7.88
C GLY A 42 -9.38 10.12 6.93
N LEU A 43 -8.19 10.47 7.42
CA LEU A 43 -7.14 11.14 6.66
C LEU A 43 -5.81 10.41 6.87
N VAL A 44 -4.99 10.33 5.82
CA VAL A 44 -3.62 9.82 5.90
C VAL A 44 -2.62 10.80 5.30
N LYS A 45 -1.38 10.74 5.79
CA LYS A 45 -0.24 11.42 5.17
C LYS A 45 0.60 10.41 4.43
N PHE A 46 1.05 10.82 3.25
CA PHE A 46 2.06 10.13 2.48
C PHE A 46 3.40 10.82 2.71
N LEU A 47 4.39 10.04 3.13
CA LEU A 47 5.76 10.48 3.28
C LEU A 47 6.60 9.73 2.24
N THR A 48 7.53 10.41 1.60
CA THR A 48 8.44 9.75 0.64
C THR A 48 9.88 9.95 1.06
N ASN A 49 10.70 8.92 0.84
CA ASN A 49 12.13 8.94 1.09
C ASN A 49 12.85 8.70 -0.24
N GLU A 50 13.27 9.78 -0.89
CA GLU A 50 13.96 9.74 -2.19
C GLU A 50 15.31 9.01 -2.12
N LYS A 51 15.98 9.01 -0.97
CA LYS A 51 17.29 8.35 -0.81
C LYS A 51 17.18 6.83 -0.82
N LYS A 52 16.12 6.30 -0.22
CA LYS A 52 15.86 4.85 -0.13
C LYS A 52 14.82 4.36 -1.13
N MET A 53 14.22 5.27 -1.92
CA MET A 53 13.07 4.97 -2.76
C MET A 53 11.92 4.33 -1.97
N GLN A 54 11.59 4.88 -0.80
CA GLN A 54 10.53 4.34 0.07
C GLN A 54 9.35 5.30 0.19
N ILE A 55 8.16 4.75 0.44
CA ILE A 55 6.94 5.50 0.71
C ILE A 55 6.41 5.04 2.06
N ALA A 56 6.13 5.96 2.98
CA ALA A 56 5.50 5.66 4.24
C ALA A 56 4.09 6.27 4.31
N LEU A 57 3.18 5.56 4.97
CA LEU A 57 1.82 5.95 5.25
C LEU A 57 1.63 6.05 6.76
N THR A 58 1.08 7.18 7.21
CA THR A 58 0.76 7.43 8.62
C THR A 58 -0.64 8.05 8.72
N PRO A 59 -1.41 7.77 9.79
CA PRO A 59 -2.67 8.47 10.02
C PRO A 59 -2.41 9.98 10.18
N ALA A 60 -3.32 10.78 9.64
CA ALA A 60 -3.32 12.24 9.74
C ALA A 60 -4.49 12.71 10.61
N LYS A 61 -4.37 13.91 11.16
CA LYS A 61 -5.46 14.53 11.92
C LYS A 61 -6.25 15.47 11.02
N ILE A 62 -7.52 15.69 11.37
CA ILE A 62 -8.37 16.68 10.72
C ILE A 62 -7.72 18.06 10.92
N GLY A 63 -7.38 18.73 9.83
CA GLY A 63 -6.65 20.01 9.83
C GLY A 63 -5.21 19.93 9.33
N ASP A 64 -4.70 18.73 9.03
CA ASP A 64 -3.42 18.59 8.34
C ASP A 64 -3.53 19.02 6.87
N GLU A 65 -2.75 20.03 6.46
CA GLU A 65 -2.71 20.53 5.06
C GLU A 65 -2.34 19.45 4.04
N ASN A 66 -1.58 18.43 4.46
CA ASN A 66 -1.16 17.30 3.63
C ASN A 66 -1.98 16.03 3.90
N GLY A 67 -3.14 16.17 4.54
CA GLY A 67 -4.06 15.07 4.78
C GLY A 67 -4.77 14.66 3.49
N VAL A 68 -4.61 13.41 3.09
CA VAL A 68 -5.32 12.81 1.96
C VAL A 68 -6.53 12.09 2.49
N ASP A 69 -7.68 12.33 1.85
CA ASP A 69 -8.91 11.59 2.08
C ASP A 69 -8.67 10.09 1.98
N PHE A 70 -8.78 9.43 3.14
CA PHE A 70 -8.60 8.00 3.30
C PHE A 70 -9.91 7.34 3.73
N THR A 71 -11.01 7.85 3.16
CA THR A 71 -12.34 7.40 3.48
C THR A 71 -12.57 5.99 2.92
N PHE A 72 -12.66 5.01 3.83
CA PHE A 72 -13.01 3.64 3.48
C PHE A 72 -14.50 3.55 3.11
N PRO A 73 -14.88 2.91 2.00
CA PRO A 73 -16.29 2.73 1.65
C PRO A 73 -17.03 1.88 2.70
N PRO A 74 -18.31 2.12 2.97
CA PRO A 74 -19.07 1.40 4.00
C PRO A 74 -19.10 -0.11 3.78
N GLU A 75 -19.30 -0.85 4.88
CA GLU A 75 -19.29 -2.33 4.94
C GLU A 75 -20.08 -2.97 3.79
N GLY A 76 -19.48 -4.00 3.16
CA GLY A 76 -20.08 -4.77 2.07
C GLY A 76 -19.37 -4.67 0.71
N ARG A 77 -18.32 -3.84 0.57
CA ARG A 77 -17.49 -3.78 -0.64
C ARG A 77 -16.02 -4.01 -0.32
N GLU A 78 -15.46 -5.12 -0.82
CA GLU A 78 -14.02 -5.43 -0.81
C GLU A 78 -13.24 -4.58 -1.82
N LYS A 79 -13.51 -3.27 -1.86
CA LYS A 79 -12.84 -2.38 -2.80
C LYS A 79 -11.57 -1.82 -2.16
N PRO A 80 -10.45 -1.78 -2.90
CA PRO A 80 -9.26 -1.10 -2.45
C PRO A 80 -9.49 0.41 -2.40
N ILE A 81 -8.73 1.08 -1.56
CA ILE A 81 -8.77 2.54 -1.40
C ILE A 81 -7.99 3.14 -2.56
N LEU A 82 -8.66 3.94 -3.39
CA LEU A 82 -8.03 4.59 -4.54
C LEU A 82 -7.67 6.03 -4.21
N VAL A 83 -6.37 6.31 -4.18
CA VAL A 83 -5.83 7.66 -4.06
C VAL A 83 -5.46 8.16 -5.45
N LYS A 84 -6.06 9.27 -5.87
CA LYS A 84 -5.86 9.90 -7.19
C LYS A 84 -5.15 11.26 -7.09
N GLU A 85 -4.52 11.52 -5.96
CA GLU A 85 -3.92 12.82 -5.69
C GLU A 85 -2.73 13.08 -6.64
N PRO A 86 -2.82 14.09 -7.54
CA PRO A 86 -1.81 14.32 -8.56
C PRO A 86 -0.43 14.64 -8.00
N ALA A 87 -0.36 15.33 -6.85
CA ALA A 87 0.91 15.64 -6.18
C ALA A 87 1.67 14.37 -5.78
N ILE A 88 0.95 13.39 -5.22
CA ILE A 88 1.53 12.10 -4.82
C ILE A 88 1.93 11.29 -6.05
N LEU A 89 1.04 11.19 -7.04
CA LEU A 89 1.32 10.46 -8.28
C LEU A 89 2.57 10.99 -8.99
N LYS A 90 2.76 12.32 -9.02
CA LYS A 90 3.93 12.95 -9.63
C LYS A 90 5.21 12.65 -8.85
N LYS A 91 5.16 12.72 -7.51
CA LYS A 91 6.33 12.44 -6.67
C LYS A 91 6.74 10.97 -6.75
N VAL A 92 5.77 10.08 -6.61
CA VAL A 92 5.98 8.63 -6.74
C VAL A 92 6.45 8.27 -8.14
N GLY A 93 5.82 8.80 -9.18
CA GLY A 93 6.22 8.59 -10.58
C GLY A 93 7.58 9.18 -10.95
N SER A 94 8.13 10.09 -10.14
CA SER A 94 9.51 10.57 -10.30
C SER A 94 10.52 9.64 -9.62
N MET A 95 10.09 8.88 -8.61
CA MET A 95 10.89 7.90 -7.87
C MET A 95 10.86 6.50 -8.50
N THR A 96 9.92 6.24 -9.42
CA THR A 96 9.73 4.91 -10.00
C THR A 96 9.38 4.98 -11.49
N THR A 97 9.58 3.87 -12.21
CA THR A 97 9.29 3.79 -13.64
C THR A 97 7.92 3.16 -13.87
N LEU A 98 6.90 3.99 -14.14
CA LEU A 98 5.52 3.55 -14.38
C LEU A 98 5.20 3.31 -15.87
N GLU A 99 6.14 3.58 -16.77
CA GLU A 99 6.04 3.24 -18.19
C GLU A 99 7.37 2.68 -18.69
N LYS A 100 7.30 1.58 -19.45
CA LYS A 100 8.47 0.96 -20.07
C LYS A 100 8.12 0.62 -21.51
N ASN A 101 8.89 1.17 -22.46
CA ASN A 101 8.69 0.98 -23.90
C ASN A 101 7.24 1.29 -24.37
N GLY A 102 6.65 2.40 -23.90
CA GLY A 102 5.29 2.82 -24.28
C GLY A 102 4.15 1.97 -23.69
N THR A 103 4.46 1.07 -22.75
CA THR A 103 3.45 0.29 -22.02
C THR A 103 3.40 0.74 -20.57
N ASN A 104 2.18 1.02 -20.08
CA ASN A 104 1.96 1.35 -18.67
C ASN A 104 2.25 0.13 -17.79
N LEU A 105 3.03 0.36 -16.73
CA LEU A 105 3.34 -0.61 -15.69
C LEU A 105 2.44 -0.38 -14.48
N MET A 106 2.20 -1.49 -13.78
CA MET A 106 1.58 -1.55 -12.47
C MET A 106 2.61 -2.11 -11.52
N LEU A 107 2.94 -1.34 -10.48
CA LEU A 107 3.84 -1.80 -9.43
C LEU A 107 3.01 -2.32 -8.28
N THR A 108 3.35 -3.50 -7.75
CA THR A 108 2.72 -4.04 -6.55
C THR A 108 3.78 -4.21 -5.48
N ILE A 109 3.57 -3.60 -4.32
CA ILE A 109 4.53 -3.57 -3.22
C ILE A 109 3.84 -4.06 -1.97
N LYS A 110 4.51 -4.95 -1.24
CA LYS A 110 4.10 -5.33 0.11
C LYS A 110 4.69 -4.34 1.09
N GLY A 111 3.84 -3.76 1.92
CA GLY A 111 4.21 -2.81 2.95
C GLY A 111 4.60 -3.52 4.23
N VAL A 112 5.68 -3.06 4.84
CA VAL A 112 6.11 -3.45 6.18
C VAL A 112 5.33 -2.59 7.17
N VAL A 113 4.57 -3.25 8.04
CA VAL A 113 3.76 -2.59 9.07
C VAL A 113 4.57 -2.40 10.34
N TYR A 114 4.60 -1.17 10.84
CA TYR A 114 5.18 -0.79 12.13
C TYR A 114 4.03 -0.47 13.08
N PRO A 115 3.51 -1.46 13.82
CA PRO A 115 2.32 -1.28 14.66
C PRO A 115 2.55 -0.29 15.81
N ASP A 116 3.75 -0.26 16.40
CA ASP A 116 4.12 0.67 17.47
C ASP A 116 3.97 2.14 17.05
N GLU A 117 4.31 2.46 15.80
CA GLU A 117 4.26 3.83 15.27
C GLU A 117 2.98 4.11 14.45
N LYS A 118 2.17 3.08 14.17
CA LYS A 118 1.06 3.12 13.21
C LYS A 118 1.50 3.64 11.84
N VAL A 119 2.65 3.15 11.38
CA VAL A 119 3.24 3.51 10.09
C VAL A 119 3.34 2.28 9.22
N ILE A 120 3.09 2.43 7.92
CA ILE A 120 3.33 1.37 6.94
C ILE A 120 4.33 1.89 5.92
N ILE A 121 5.45 1.18 5.75
CA ILE A 121 6.52 1.56 4.82
C ILE A 121 6.51 0.59 3.64
N TYR A 122 6.50 1.13 2.43
CA TYR A 122 6.57 0.44 1.16
C TYR A 122 7.90 0.74 0.51
N ASP A 123 8.67 -0.30 0.22
CA ASP A 123 9.93 -0.16 -0.50
C ASP A 123 9.69 -0.29 -2.01
N LEU A 124 9.99 0.76 -2.77
CA LEU A 124 9.85 0.72 -4.22
C LEU A 124 10.89 -0.20 -4.86
N GLY A 125 12.00 -0.50 -4.18
CA GLY A 125 13.01 -1.45 -4.64
C GLY A 125 12.54 -2.91 -4.61
N GLU A 126 11.60 -3.24 -3.73
CA GLU A 126 10.94 -4.56 -3.66
C GLU A 126 9.63 -4.60 -4.47
N ALA A 127 9.37 -3.59 -5.29
CA ALA A 127 8.17 -3.53 -6.11
C ALA A 127 8.17 -4.61 -7.19
N GLU A 128 7.10 -5.39 -7.24
CA GLU A 128 6.85 -6.30 -8.35
C GLU A 128 6.26 -5.52 -9.55
N GLU A 129 7.05 -5.38 -10.62
CA GLU A 129 6.64 -4.75 -11.86
C GLU A 129 5.74 -5.71 -12.68
N THR A 130 4.48 -5.32 -12.88
CA THR A 130 3.54 -6.04 -13.75
C THR A 130 3.12 -5.16 -14.92
N ILE A 131 3.21 -5.67 -16.14
CA ILE A 131 2.75 -4.95 -17.34
C ILE A 131 1.22 -4.86 -17.32
N ILE A 132 0.66 -3.65 -17.46
CA ILE A 132 -0.78 -3.47 -17.61
C ILE A 132 -1.16 -3.93 -19.02
N LYS A 133 -1.53 -5.22 -19.15
CA LYS A 133 -2.15 -5.70 -20.38
C LYS A 133 -3.44 -4.90 -20.61
N PRO A 134 -3.67 -4.34 -21.81
CA PRO A 134 -4.98 -3.77 -22.14
C PRO A 134 -6.01 -4.85 -21.84
N ARG A 135 -7.07 -4.52 -21.09
CA ARG A 135 -8.13 -5.46 -20.69
C ARG A 135 -8.75 -6.05 -21.95
N GLY A 136 -8.16 -7.15 -22.43
CA GLY A 136 -8.82 -8.10 -23.28
C GLY A 136 -10.02 -8.59 -22.47
N ARG A 137 -11.20 -8.18 -22.93
CA ARG A 137 -12.47 -8.85 -22.71
C ARG A 137 -12.19 -10.32 -22.38
N LYS A 138 -12.52 -10.79 -21.17
CA LYS A 138 -12.56 -12.24 -20.90
C LYS A 138 -13.46 -12.82 -21.99
N ARG A 139 -12.88 -13.43 -23.02
CA ARG A 139 -13.61 -14.40 -23.83
C ARG A 139 -13.94 -15.49 -22.81
N LYS A 140 -15.22 -15.60 -22.47
CA LYS A 140 -15.74 -16.81 -21.86
C LYS A 140 -15.37 -17.93 -22.83
N GLU A 141 -14.51 -18.84 -22.41
CA GLU A 141 -14.44 -20.13 -23.08
C GLU A 141 -15.81 -20.80 -22.90
N ALA A 142 -16.32 -21.28 -24.04
CA ALA A 142 -17.64 -21.87 -24.22
C ALA A 142 -17.60 -23.35 -23.84
#